data_AF-A0A8J2VZ74-F1
#
_entry.id   AF-A0A8J2VZ74-F1
#
_cell.length_a   1.000
_cell.length_b   1.000
_cell.length_c   1.000
_cell.angle_alpha   90.00
_cell.angle_beta   90.00
_cell.angle_gamma   90.00
#
_symmetry.space_group_name_H-M   'P 1'
#
loop_
_entity.id
_entity.type
_entity.pdbx_description
1 polymer ?
#
loop_
_entity_poly.entity_id
_entity_poly.type
_entity_poly.pdbx_seq_one_letter_code
_entity_poly.pdbx_strand_id
1 'polypeptide(L)'
;MLDELLGEDEDACVENVAIGASTVAMSRYVNEEIEKVSNGSQIKPVILLDAGQDAGSETVGFALYIIEQLAACVENKDMIRNFLWIILPSTNPDGQEYSRGSFERWQKNYRSIMDYEATGVDITRNFDDFFTECFRVENKFSQNYPGPHPNSENETKFITNVMKKYKNGIKTYISFRRNGHAILYPFASRNVTLDNMQKTKTKADEIAKKVNQRAGGIQWFVSQSIYEMNGQPHCGHSVDYAYNKMDIHSSFEMRIFPETDNYIMSKFQSLPKGYDVSLRTGYFSGIREIYNLLESLFHFSVGCWSCAVLVAERACARGGARGRTARYHSVVSRGGGDASSANSSEHLLS
;
A
#
# COMPACT_ATOMS: atom_id res chain seq x y z
N MET A 1 -24.68 0.76 14.08
CA MET A 1 -23.21 0.68 14.25
C MET A 1 -22.46 1.49 13.20
N LEU A 2 -22.79 1.41 11.90
CA LEU A 2 -22.31 2.40 10.90
C LEU A 2 -23.01 3.76 11.06
N ASP A 3 -24.33 3.76 11.30
CA ASP A 3 -25.12 4.98 11.59
C ASP A 3 -24.73 5.68 12.91
N GLU A 4 -23.93 5.03 13.74
CA GLU A 4 -23.47 5.59 15.02
C GLU A 4 -22.08 6.23 14.92
N LEU A 5 -21.39 6.02 13.79
CA LEU A 5 -20.05 6.55 13.50
C LEU A 5 -20.05 7.71 12.50
N LEU A 6 -21.15 7.91 11.76
CA LEU A 6 -21.31 9.00 10.79
C LEU A 6 -22.52 9.84 11.21
N GLY A 7 -22.35 11.16 11.31
CA GLY A 7 -23.44 12.08 11.63
C GLY A 7 -24.56 12.01 10.58
N GLU A 8 -25.79 12.33 11.00
CA GLU A 8 -27.05 12.15 10.24
C GLU A 8 -27.11 12.83 8.84
N ASP A 9 -26.07 13.60 8.44
CA ASP A 9 -26.03 14.37 7.19
C ASP A 9 -24.98 13.88 6.16
N GLU A 10 -24.27 12.78 6.39
CA GLU A 10 -23.32 12.21 5.41
C GLU A 10 -23.84 10.91 4.77
N ASP A 11 -24.20 10.96 3.47
CA ASP A 11 -24.44 9.76 2.67
C ASP A 11 -23.21 8.84 2.75
N ALA A 12 -23.34 7.71 3.45
CA ALA A 12 -22.24 6.77 3.65
C ALA A 12 -21.64 6.35 2.29
N CYS A 13 -20.33 6.58 2.11
CA CYS A 13 -19.64 6.18 0.87
C CYS A 13 -19.63 4.65 0.69
N VAL A 14 -19.80 3.92 1.80
CA VAL A 14 -19.81 2.46 1.87
C VAL A 14 -21.21 1.99 2.23
N GLU A 15 -21.85 1.26 1.31
CA GLU A 15 -23.19 0.71 1.54
C GLU A 15 -23.16 -0.52 2.46
N ASN A 16 -22.05 -1.28 2.52
CA ASN A 16 -21.90 -2.46 3.38
C ASN A 16 -20.44 -2.73 3.78
N VAL A 17 -20.19 -3.04 5.06
CA VAL A 17 -18.90 -3.52 5.59
C VAL A 17 -19.12 -4.89 6.24
N ALA A 18 -18.31 -5.88 5.87
CA ALA A 18 -18.32 -7.18 6.55
C ALA A 18 -17.18 -7.23 7.58
N ILE A 19 -17.54 -7.26 8.87
CA ILE A 19 -16.60 -7.41 9.99
C ILE A 19 -16.65 -8.87 10.47
N GLY A 20 -15.53 -9.57 10.35
CA GLY A 20 -15.30 -10.91 10.89
C GLY A 20 -14.27 -10.89 12.01
N ALA A 21 -13.97 -12.05 12.61
CA ALA A 21 -13.19 -12.22 13.86
C ALA A 21 -11.87 -11.43 13.98
N SER A 22 -11.30 -10.88 12.90
CA SER A 22 -10.33 -9.77 12.87
C SER A 22 -10.17 -9.20 11.44
N THR A 23 -11.22 -9.25 10.62
CA THR A 23 -11.18 -8.85 9.20
C THR A 23 -12.21 -7.78 8.91
N VAL A 24 -11.81 -6.73 8.19
CA VAL A 24 -12.70 -5.72 7.64
C VAL A 24 -12.64 -5.81 6.12
N ALA A 25 -13.74 -6.21 5.48
CA ALA A 25 -13.87 -6.18 4.03
C ALA A 25 -14.69 -4.97 3.60
N MET A 26 -14.18 -4.20 2.63
CA MET A 26 -14.82 -3.00 2.11
C MET A 26 -14.90 -3.04 0.58
N SER A 27 -16.11 -2.95 0.06
CA SER A 27 -16.43 -2.66 -1.34
C SER A 27 -17.84 -2.11 -1.40
N ARG A 28 -18.19 -1.42 -2.49
CA ARG A 28 -19.57 -0.91 -2.69
C ARG A 28 -20.65 -1.99 -2.48
N TYR A 29 -20.38 -3.24 -2.89
CA TYR A 29 -21.26 -4.40 -2.69
C TYR A 29 -20.49 -5.57 -2.07
N VAL A 30 -20.05 -5.42 -0.81
CA VAL A 30 -19.17 -6.42 -0.17
C VAL A 30 -19.79 -7.82 -0.08
N ASN A 31 -21.09 -7.94 0.18
CA ASN A 31 -21.76 -9.23 0.33
C ASN A 31 -21.76 -10.03 -0.98
N GLU A 32 -22.01 -9.37 -2.12
CA GLU A 32 -21.92 -9.99 -3.44
C GLU A 32 -20.49 -10.49 -3.72
N GLU A 33 -19.47 -9.72 -3.34
CA GLU A 33 -18.08 -10.15 -3.52
C GLU A 33 -17.75 -11.36 -2.63
N ILE A 34 -18.24 -11.41 -1.39
CA ILE A 34 -18.06 -12.56 -0.49
C ILE A 34 -18.77 -13.81 -1.03
N GLU A 35 -19.96 -13.66 -1.60
CA GLU A 35 -20.67 -14.75 -2.27
C GLU A 35 -19.91 -15.24 -3.51
N LYS A 36 -19.39 -14.32 -4.33
CA LYS A 36 -18.54 -14.68 -5.48
C LYS A 36 -17.29 -15.45 -5.05
N VAL A 37 -16.64 -15.06 -3.95
CA VAL A 37 -15.54 -15.84 -3.37
C VAL A 37 -15.98 -17.25 -3.00
N SER A 38 -17.13 -17.38 -2.36
CA SER A 38 -17.67 -18.67 -1.91
C SER A 38 -18.04 -19.59 -3.09
N ASN A 39 -18.54 -19.00 -4.18
CA ASN A 39 -18.94 -19.69 -5.39
C ASN A 39 -17.79 -19.90 -6.40
N GLY A 40 -16.58 -19.39 -6.11
CA GLY A 40 -15.43 -19.47 -7.02
C GLY A 40 -15.54 -18.60 -8.27
N SER A 41 -16.44 -17.60 -8.26
CA SER A 41 -16.64 -16.65 -9.36
C SER A 41 -15.54 -15.60 -9.41
N GLN A 42 -15.41 -14.92 -10.56
CA GLN A 42 -14.49 -13.80 -10.70
C GLN A 42 -14.90 -12.65 -9.76
N ILE A 43 -14.00 -12.28 -8.84
CA ILE A 43 -14.15 -11.15 -7.93
C ILE A 43 -13.41 -9.92 -8.43
N LYS A 44 -13.74 -8.76 -7.87
CA LYS A 44 -12.95 -7.53 -8.09
C LYS A 44 -11.48 -7.74 -7.68
N PRO A 45 -10.55 -6.99 -8.29
CA PRO A 45 -9.16 -7.00 -7.85
C PRO A 45 -9.07 -6.60 -6.37
N VAL A 46 -8.26 -7.34 -5.62
CA VAL A 46 -8.18 -7.24 -4.16
C VAL A 46 -6.89 -6.54 -3.74
N ILE A 47 -7.02 -5.57 -2.83
CA ILE A 47 -5.90 -5.00 -2.08
C ILE A 47 -6.00 -5.55 -0.66
N LEU A 48 -5.00 -6.36 -0.27
CA LEU A 48 -4.93 -6.95 1.06
C LEU A 48 -3.94 -6.16 1.91
N LEU A 49 -4.43 -5.64 3.04
CA LEU A 49 -3.63 -4.93 4.03
C LEU A 49 -3.69 -5.67 5.36
N ASP A 50 -2.56 -5.79 6.05
CA ASP A 50 -2.54 -6.23 7.43
C ASP A 50 -1.72 -5.30 8.32
N ALA A 51 -2.10 -5.24 9.58
CA ALA A 51 -1.44 -4.47 10.62
C ALA A 51 -1.35 -5.28 11.92
N GLY A 52 -0.49 -4.80 12.81
CA GLY A 52 -0.39 -5.31 14.17
C GLY A 52 0.09 -6.75 14.25
N GLN A 53 0.97 -7.21 13.36
CA GLN A 53 1.64 -8.51 13.52
C GLN A 53 2.59 -8.49 14.71
N ASP A 54 3.33 -7.38 14.87
CA ASP A 54 4.04 -7.05 16.11
C ASP A 54 3.12 -6.31 17.07
N ALA A 55 3.25 -6.61 18.36
CA ALA A 55 2.47 -5.95 19.41
C ALA A 55 2.80 -4.45 19.52
N GLY A 56 1.79 -3.58 19.44
CA GLY A 56 1.93 -2.13 19.33
C GLY A 56 0.74 -1.48 18.62
N SER A 57 0.19 -0.43 19.22
CA SER A 57 -1.06 0.20 18.76
C SER A 57 -0.92 1.08 17.52
N GLU A 58 0.31 1.44 17.12
CA GLU A 58 0.57 2.43 16.08
C GLU A 58 0.12 1.93 14.69
N THR A 59 0.45 0.69 14.33
CA THR A 59 0.06 0.08 13.05
C THR A 59 -1.44 -0.20 13.00
N VAL A 60 -2.02 -0.65 14.11
CA VAL A 60 -3.47 -0.85 14.26
C VAL A 60 -4.21 0.47 14.07
N GLY A 61 -3.76 1.54 14.72
CA GLY A 61 -4.33 2.88 14.59
C GLY A 61 -4.24 3.42 13.16
N PHE A 62 -3.15 3.13 12.44
CA PHE A 62 -3.05 3.51 11.03
C PHE A 62 -3.97 2.70 10.11
N ALA A 63 -4.14 1.40 10.36
CA ALA A 63 -5.12 0.59 9.61
C ALA A 63 -6.56 1.09 9.82
N LEU A 64 -6.92 1.46 11.05
CA LEU A 64 -8.21 2.08 11.35
C LEU A 64 -8.37 3.44 10.65
N TYR A 65 -7.32 4.26 10.62
CA TYR A 65 -7.32 5.51 9.86
C TYR A 65 -7.54 5.27 8.37
N ILE A 66 -6.96 4.23 7.77
CA ILE A 66 -7.23 3.88 6.36
C ILE A 66 -8.71 3.50 6.17
N ILE A 67 -9.27 2.70 7.08
CA ILE A 67 -10.70 2.33 7.03
C ILE A 67 -11.58 3.58 7.09
N GLU A 68 -11.29 4.50 8.01
CA GLU A 68 -11.99 5.79 8.14
C GLU A 68 -11.89 6.61 6.84
N GLN A 69 -10.70 6.76 6.28
CA GLN A 69 -10.51 7.50 5.02
C GLN A 69 -11.25 6.86 3.84
N LEU A 70 -11.34 5.53 3.77
CA LEU A 70 -12.09 4.83 2.72
C LEU A 70 -13.60 4.90 2.92
N ALA A 71 -14.08 4.97 4.16
CA ALA A 71 -15.50 4.99 4.50
C ALA A 71 -16.12 6.39 4.48
N ALA A 72 -15.42 7.39 5.01
CA ALA A 72 -15.96 8.73 5.21
C ALA A 72 -15.70 9.67 4.03
N CYS A 73 -14.55 9.56 3.35
CA CYS A 73 -14.18 10.55 2.33
C CYS A 73 -14.78 10.24 0.96
N VAL A 74 -15.61 11.17 0.46
CA VAL A 74 -16.26 11.10 -0.85
C VAL A 74 -15.26 10.98 -2.00
N GLU A 75 -14.08 11.59 -1.87
CA GLU A 75 -13.02 11.55 -2.88
C GLU A 75 -12.43 10.16 -3.09
N ASN A 76 -12.62 9.25 -2.12
CA ASN A 76 -12.11 7.88 -2.18
C ASN A 76 -13.18 6.88 -2.65
N LYS A 77 -14.38 7.33 -3.06
CA LYS A 77 -15.48 6.47 -3.53
C LYS A 77 -15.08 5.52 -4.66
N ASP A 78 -14.23 5.98 -5.60
CA ASP A 78 -13.79 5.12 -6.71
C ASP A 78 -12.87 3.99 -6.23
N MET A 79 -12.10 4.21 -5.15
CA MET A 79 -11.22 3.20 -4.58
C MET A 79 -11.98 1.97 -4.09
N ILE A 80 -13.11 2.18 -3.40
CA ILE A 80 -13.99 1.12 -2.89
C ILE A 80 -14.95 0.56 -3.96
N ARG A 81 -15.18 1.32 -5.04
CA ARG A 81 -15.99 0.87 -6.18
C ARG A 81 -15.22 -0.11 -7.05
N ASN A 82 -13.98 0.22 -7.39
CA ASN A 82 -13.16 -0.50 -8.38
C ASN A 82 -12.44 -1.71 -7.79
N PHE A 83 -12.11 -1.67 -6.50
CA PHE A 83 -11.37 -2.73 -5.81
C PHE A 83 -12.14 -3.26 -4.60
N LEU A 84 -11.80 -4.49 -4.20
CA LEU A 84 -12.17 -5.05 -2.91
C LEU A 84 -11.01 -4.85 -1.94
N TRP A 85 -11.25 -4.12 -0.85
CA TRP A 85 -10.25 -3.91 0.19
C TRP A 85 -10.48 -4.93 1.30
N ILE A 86 -9.45 -5.71 1.60
CA ILE A 86 -9.44 -6.62 2.75
C ILE A 86 -8.39 -6.09 3.72
N ILE A 87 -8.84 -5.60 4.87
CA ILE A 87 -7.99 -4.96 5.87
C ILE A 87 -8.03 -5.81 7.14
N LEU A 88 -6.88 -6.23 7.62
CA LEU A 88 -6.68 -6.93 8.89
C LEU A 88 -6.08 -5.94 9.90
N PRO A 89 -6.92 -5.18 10.64
CA PRO A 89 -6.42 -4.06 11.44
C PRO A 89 -5.56 -4.51 12.63
N SER A 90 -5.81 -5.69 13.18
CA SER A 90 -5.00 -6.27 14.25
C SER A 90 -4.89 -7.77 14.03
N THR A 91 -3.70 -8.24 13.70
CA THR A 91 -3.43 -9.66 13.45
C THR A 91 -2.87 -10.40 14.67
N ASN A 92 -2.45 -9.66 15.71
CA ASN A 92 -1.96 -10.17 16.98
C ASN A 92 -2.72 -9.54 18.18
N PRO A 93 -4.04 -9.76 18.31
CA PRO A 93 -4.84 -9.10 19.35
C PRO A 93 -4.33 -9.38 20.77
N ASP A 94 -3.87 -10.60 21.04
CA ASP A 94 -3.38 -10.99 22.36
C ASP A 94 -2.07 -10.26 22.72
N GLY A 95 -1.14 -10.15 21.76
CA GLY A 95 0.07 -9.36 21.92
C GLY A 95 -0.24 -7.86 22.09
N GLN A 96 -1.23 -7.34 21.36
CA GLN A 96 -1.69 -5.95 21.53
C GLN A 96 -2.16 -5.70 22.96
N GLU A 97 -3.06 -6.54 23.49
CA GLU A 97 -3.58 -6.37 24.85
C GLU A 97 -2.47 -6.44 25.89
N TYR A 98 -1.54 -7.40 25.75
CA TYR A 98 -0.39 -7.51 26.64
C TYR A 98 0.49 -6.24 26.62
N SER A 99 0.73 -5.68 25.43
CA SER A 99 1.55 -4.47 25.30
C SER A 99 0.92 -3.22 25.92
N ARG A 100 -0.40 -3.17 26.10
CA ARG A 100 -1.07 -2.03 26.77
C ARG A 100 -0.73 -1.93 28.25
N GLY A 101 -0.49 -3.06 28.91
CA GLY A 101 -0.18 -3.15 30.33
C GLY A 101 1.31 -3.24 30.67
N SER A 102 2.19 -3.41 29.67
CA SER A 102 3.63 -3.61 29.86
C SER A 102 4.44 -2.36 29.54
N PHE A 103 5.52 -2.13 30.29
CA PHE A 103 6.51 -1.09 30.00
C PHE A 103 7.58 -1.55 29.01
N GLU A 104 7.66 -2.84 28.72
CA GLU A 104 8.61 -3.41 27.76
C GLU A 104 8.04 -3.35 26.33
N ARG A 105 8.93 -3.17 25.34
CA ARG A 105 8.59 -3.24 23.90
C ARG A 105 8.31 -4.69 23.50
N TRP A 106 7.14 -5.21 23.90
CA TRP A 106 6.67 -6.52 23.51
C TRP A 106 6.44 -6.57 22.00
N GLN A 107 6.87 -7.65 21.34
CA GLN A 107 6.69 -7.85 19.89
C GLN A 107 5.88 -9.11 19.58
N LYS A 108 5.95 -10.12 20.44
CA LYS A 108 5.39 -11.45 20.22
C LYS A 108 3.86 -11.48 20.37
N ASN A 109 3.25 -12.60 20.01
CA ASN A 109 1.92 -12.93 20.51
C ASN A 109 1.95 -13.33 21.99
N TYR A 110 0.79 -13.65 22.57
CA TYR A 110 0.69 -14.07 23.96
C TYR A 110 0.23 -15.54 24.07
N ARG A 111 1.03 -16.44 23.50
CA ARG A 111 0.83 -17.88 23.65
C ARG A 111 1.45 -18.40 24.94
N SER A 112 0.65 -18.98 25.83
CA SER A 112 1.14 -19.75 26.98
C SER A 112 1.77 -21.06 26.48
N ILE A 113 3.08 -21.23 26.72
CA ILE A 113 3.81 -22.47 26.42
C ILE A 113 3.75 -23.33 27.70
N MET A 114 3.17 -24.53 27.61
CA MET A 114 2.89 -25.40 28.77
C MET A 114 4.14 -25.79 29.60
N ASP A 115 5.34 -25.63 29.04
CA ASP A 115 6.61 -25.88 29.72
C ASP A 115 7.32 -24.54 30.03
N TYR A 116 7.03 -23.99 31.22
CA TYR A 116 7.74 -22.95 32.00
C TYR A 116 8.33 -21.70 31.29
N GLU A 117 7.90 -20.53 31.82
CA GLU A 117 8.46 -19.17 31.74
C GLU A 117 8.56 -18.45 30.38
N ALA A 118 8.68 -19.16 29.26
CA ALA A 118 8.71 -18.53 27.94
C ALA A 118 7.29 -18.36 27.38
N THR A 119 6.92 -17.12 27.06
CA THR A 119 5.61 -16.79 26.48
C THR A 119 5.77 -16.22 25.09
N GLY A 120 4.91 -16.65 24.18
CA GLY A 120 4.74 -16.04 22.87
C GLY A 120 5.78 -16.42 21.80
N VAL A 121 5.39 -16.13 20.56
CA VAL A 121 6.13 -16.33 19.31
C VAL A 121 6.08 -15.04 18.51
N ASP A 122 7.19 -14.74 17.84
CA ASP A 122 7.27 -13.68 16.84
C ASP A 122 6.54 -14.11 15.57
N ILE A 123 5.29 -13.66 15.41
CA ILE A 123 4.44 -13.93 14.24
C ILE A 123 5.14 -13.58 12.92
N THR A 124 6.02 -12.57 12.98
CA THR A 124 6.65 -11.92 11.82
C THR A 124 7.76 -12.79 11.22
N ARG A 125 8.18 -13.81 11.98
CA ARG A 125 9.13 -14.86 11.58
C ARG A 125 8.48 -16.25 11.52
N ASN A 126 7.15 -16.35 11.64
CA ASN A 126 6.45 -17.63 11.75
C ASN A 126 5.90 -18.16 10.42
N PHE A 127 6.07 -17.47 9.30
CA PHE A 127 5.49 -17.90 8.02
C PHE A 127 6.28 -19.05 7.38
N ASP A 128 5.59 -19.89 6.60
CA ASP A 128 6.18 -21.03 5.86
C ASP A 128 6.89 -20.60 4.57
N ASP A 129 7.89 -19.72 4.71
CA ASP A 129 8.78 -19.33 3.63
C ASP A 129 10.18 -19.04 4.19
N PHE A 130 11.18 -19.74 3.65
CA PHE A 130 12.57 -19.69 4.13
C PHE A 130 12.77 -19.98 5.64
N PHE A 131 11.76 -20.51 6.35
CA PHE A 131 11.74 -20.61 7.82
C PHE A 131 13.01 -21.25 8.42
N THR A 132 13.55 -22.28 7.78
CA THR A 132 14.74 -23.02 8.24
C THR A 132 16.06 -22.58 7.58
N GLU A 133 16.04 -21.61 6.67
CA GLU A 133 17.21 -21.22 5.88
C GLU A 133 18.06 -20.14 6.54
N CYS A 134 17.48 -19.34 7.44
CA CYS A 134 18.22 -18.39 8.27
C CYS A 134 18.70 -19.03 9.58
N PHE A 135 19.66 -18.38 10.23
CA PHE A 135 19.98 -18.66 11.62
C PHE A 135 18.72 -18.53 12.50
N ARG A 136 18.37 -19.62 13.19
CA ARG A 136 17.15 -19.70 14.00
C ARG A 136 17.45 -19.32 15.45
N VAL A 137 16.65 -18.40 15.97
CA VAL A 137 16.67 -18.06 17.39
C VAL A 137 15.99 -19.21 18.15
N GLU A 138 16.78 -20.05 18.82
CA GLU A 138 16.27 -21.16 19.63
C GLU A 138 15.83 -20.72 21.03
N ASN A 139 16.30 -19.56 21.50
CA ASN A 139 15.92 -19.01 22.79
C ASN A 139 14.46 -18.51 22.77
N LYS A 140 13.56 -19.28 23.40
CA LYS A 140 12.12 -18.96 23.53
C LYS A 140 11.83 -17.63 24.24
N PHE A 141 12.75 -17.15 25.08
CA PHE A 141 12.62 -15.85 25.77
C PHE A 141 12.91 -14.65 24.87
N SER A 142 13.59 -14.87 23.74
CA SER A 142 13.85 -13.79 22.79
C SER A 142 12.54 -13.23 22.23
N GLN A 143 12.49 -11.91 22.00
CA GLN A 143 11.40 -11.26 21.26
C GLN A 143 11.36 -11.72 19.80
N ASN A 144 12.47 -12.23 19.26
CA ASN A 144 12.60 -12.71 17.89
C ASN A 144 12.38 -14.23 17.76
N TYR A 145 11.85 -14.91 18.77
CA TYR A 145 11.64 -16.35 18.74
C TYR A 145 10.60 -16.72 17.66
N PRO A 146 10.97 -17.42 16.56
CA PRO A 146 10.10 -17.62 15.41
C PRO A 146 9.05 -18.71 15.62
N GLY A 147 9.06 -19.41 16.77
CA GLY A 147 8.17 -20.52 17.07
C GLY A 147 8.79 -21.88 16.79
N PRO A 148 8.11 -22.97 17.18
CA PRO A 148 8.62 -24.34 17.07
C PRO A 148 8.70 -24.88 15.64
N HIS A 149 7.83 -24.43 14.74
CA HIS A 149 7.76 -24.82 13.33
C HIS A 149 7.01 -23.72 12.54
N PRO A 150 7.08 -23.67 11.20
CA PRO A 150 6.35 -22.68 10.42
C PRO A 150 4.83 -22.82 10.61
N ASN A 151 4.11 -21.70 10.55
CA ASN A 151 2.69 -21.57 10.80
C ASN A 151 2.24 -22.25 12.11
N SER A 152 3.04 -22.15 13.18
CA SER A 152 2.68 -22.71 14.49
C SER A 152 1.55 -21.94 15.16
N GLU A 153 1.48 -20.63 14.93
CA GLU A 153 0.54 -19.72 15.60
C GLU A 153 -0.80 -19.62 14.85
N ASN A 154 -1.88 -19.42 15.59
CA ASN A 154 -3.22 -19.32 15.01
C ASN A 154 -3.39 -18.03 14.20
N GLU A 155 -2.72 -16.98 14.62
CA GLU A 155 -2.61 -15.67 13.98
C GLU A 155 -1.96 -15.79 12.60
N THR A 156 -0.82 -16.49 12.51
CA THR A 156 -0.16 -16.76 11.23
C THR A 156 -1.03 -17.63 10.32
N LYS A 157 -1.67 -18.67 10.87
CA LYS A 157 -2.65 -19.48 10.12
C LYS A 157 -3.83 -18.64 9.62
N PHE A 158 -4.29 -17.69 10.41
CA PHE A 158 -5.39 -16.79 10.02
C PHE A 158 -5.00 -15.92 8.83
N ILE A 159 -3.85 -15.24 8.88
CA ILE A 159 -3.35 -14.40 7.77
C ILE A 159 -3.18 -15.24 6.51
N THR A 160 -2.53 -16.40 6.61
CA THR A 160 -2.30 -17.28 5.45
C THR A 160 -3.61 -17.85 4.88
N ASN A 161 -4.60 -18.13 5.72
CA ASN A 161 -5.94 -18.56 5.26
C ASN A 161 -6.69 -17.43 4.55
N VAL A 162 -6.60 -16.19 5.03
CA VAL A 162 -7.17 -15.01 4.34
C VAL A 162 -6.52 -14.84 2.97
N MET A 163 -5.18 -14.89 2.90
CA MET A 163 -4.46 -14.83 1.63
C MET A 163 -4.90 -15.92 0.66
N LYS A 164 -5.05 -17.17 1.15
CA LYS A 164 -5.53 -18.31 0.34
C LYS A 164 -6.97 -18.11 -0.13
N LYS A 165 -7.85 -17.63 0.74
CA LYS A 165 -9.27 -17.38 0.42
C LYS A 165 -9.43 -16.40 -0.75
N TYR A 166 -8.63 -15.34 -0.78
CA TYR A 166 -8.73 -14.30 -1.81
C TYR A 166 -7.64 -14.40 -2.90
N LYS A 167 -6.84 -15.47 -2.93
CA LYS A 167 -5.63 -15.63 -3.76
C LYS A 167 -5.81 -15.16 -5.21
N ASN A 168 -6.91 -15.59 -5.85
CA ASN A 168 -7.15 -15.32 -7.27
C ASN A 168 -7.42 -13.83 -7.58
N GLY A 169 -7.86 -13.06 -6.58
CA GLY A 169 -8.15 -11.64 -6.73
C GLY A 169 -7.04 -10.72 -6.24
N ILE A 170 -6.16 -11.17 -5.33
CA ILE A 170 -5.13 -10.31 -4.73
C ILE A 170 -4.14 -9.81 -5.78
N LYS A 171 -4.04 -8.48 -5.88
CA LYS A 171 -3.08 -7.79 -6.75
C LYS A 171 -1.92 -7.18 -5.98
N THR A 172 -2.21 -6.73 -4.76
CA THR A 172 -1.21 -6.16 -3.86
C THR A 172 -1.44 -6.64 -2.44
N TYR A 173 -0.34 -6.91 -1.75
CA TYR A 173 -0.29 -7.21 -0.32
C TYR A 173 0.60 -6.19 0.39
N ILE A 174 0.14 -5.61 1.49
CA ILE A 174 0.92 -4.69 2.31
C ILE A 174 0.82 -5.07 3.78
N SER A 175 1.97 -5.29 4.41
CA SER A 175 2.05 -5.47 5.86
C SER A 175 2.57 -4.20 6.52
N PHE A 176 1.79 -3.62 7.43
CA PHE A 176 2.18 -2.44 8.20
C PHE A 176 3.00 -2.83 9.41
N ARG A 177 4.14 -2.16 9.57
CA ARG A 177 5.14 -2.45 10.59
C ARG A 177 5.61 -1.15 11.24
N ARG A 178 6.15 -1.23 12.45
CA ARG A 178 6.76 -0.07 13.11
C ARG A 178 8.21 0.12 12.67
N ASN A 179 8.80 1.25 13.06
CA ASN A 179 10.23 1.54 13.06
C ASN A 179 10.93 1.43 11.69
N GLY A 180 10.72 2.44 10.84
CA GLY A 180 11.56 2.54 9.64
C GLY A 180 11.22 3.60 8.62
N HIS A 181 10.04 4.23 8.72
CA HIS A 181 9.60 5.27 7.77
C HIS A 181 9.97 4.92 6.31
N ALA A 182 9.51 3.75 5.85
CA ALA A 182 9.95 3.15 4.60
C ALA A 182 8.86 2.30 3.94
N ILE A 183 8.97 2.12 2.62
CA ILE A 183 8.27 1.06 1.88
C ILE A 183 9.32 0.05 1.42
N LEU A 184 9.15 -1.20 1.84
CA LEU A 184 10.12 -2.25 1.64
C LEU A 184 9.53 -3.32 0.75
N TYR A 185 10.36 -3.91 -0.09
CA TYR A 185 9.98 -4.99 -0.99
C TYR A 185 10.76 -6.27 -0.64
N PRO A 186 10.24 -7.46 -1.01
CA PRO A 186 10.96 -8.72 -0.84
C PRO A 186 12.35 -8.64 -1.48
N PHE A 187 13.35 -9.41 -1.07
CA PHE A 187 13.27 -10.43 -0.03
C PHE A 187 13.77 -9.90 1.33
N ALA A 188 13.18 -10.45 2.38
CA ALA A 188 13.62 -10.30 3.77
C ALA A 188 14.69 -11.35 4.12
N SER A 189 14.52 -12.56 3.60
CA SER A 189 15.36 -13.74 3.89
C SER A 189 16.76 -13.68 3.27
N ARG A 190 16.94 -13.01 2.13
CA ARG A 190 18.19 -13.02 1.36
C ARG A 190 18.41 -11.74 0.57
N ASN A 191 19.67 -11.38 0.39
CA ASN A 191 20.05 -10.31 -0.51
C ASN A 191 20.07 -10.84 -1.95
N VAL A 192 19.06 -10.50 -2.74
CA VAL A 192 19.02 -10.88 -4.15
C VAL A 192 18.69 -9.67 -5.01
N THR A 193 19.54 -9.43 -6.00
CA THR A 193 19.25 -8.53 -7.11
C THR A 193 18.63 -9.38 -8.22
N LEU A 194 17.31 -9.37 -8.36
CA LEU A 194 16.63 -10.10 -9.44
C LEU A 194 16.06 -9.14 -10.48
N ASP A 195 16.30 -9.43 -11.76
CA ASP A 195 15.62 -8.80 -12.90
C ASP A 195 14.09 -8.83 -12.73
N ASN A 196 13.55 -9.89 -12.12
CA ASN A 196 12.12 -10.02 -11.81
C ASN A 196 11.62 -9.06 -10.72
N MET A 197 12.51 -8.57 -9.85
CA MET A 197 12.15 -7.64 -8.78
C MET A 197 12.24 -6.18 -9.20
N GLN A 198 12.83 -5.89 -10.36
CA GLN A 198 12.99 -4.50 -10.82
C GLN A 198 11.63 -3.80 -10.96
N LYS A 199 10.59 -4.52 -11.40
CA LYS A 199 9.21 -4.00 -11.44
C LYS A 199 8.68 -3.66 -10.05
N THR A 200 8.89 -4.52 -9.06
CA THR A 200 8.42 -4.30 -7.67
C THR A 200 9.19 -3.15 -7.03
N LYS A 201 10.50 -3.06 -7.28
CA LYS A 201 11.35 -1.94 -6.85
C LYS A 201 10.88 -0.61 -7.46
N THR A 202 10.66 -0.54 -8.77
CA THR A 202 10.18 0.69 -9.43
C THR A 202 8.86 1.15 -8.84
N LYS A 203 7.91 0.22 -8.57
CA LYS A 203 6.66 0.55 -7.88
C LYS A 203 6.92 1.11 -6.47
N ALA A 204 7.80 0.48 -5.69
CA ALA A 204 8.16 0.95 -4.35
C ALA A 204 8.76 2.37 -4.39
N ASP A 205 9.63 2.65 -5.36
CA ASP A 205 10.26 3.97 -5.53
C ASP A 205 9.23 5.05 -5.91
N GLU A 206 8.26 4.72 -6.78
CA GLU A 206 7.15 5.62 -7.14
C GLU A 206 6.26 5.94 -5.94
N ILE A 207 5.92 4.92 -5.14
CA ILE A 207 5.16 5.07 -3.89
C ILE A 207 5.93 5.99 -2.93
N ALA A 208 7.21 5.73 -2.72
CA ALA A 208 8.04 6.51 -1.81
C ALA A 208 8.15 7.98 -2.24
N LYS A 209 8.33 8.22 -3.54
CA LYS A 209 8.34 9.56 -4.11
C LYS A 209 7.05 10.32 -3.83
N LYS A 210 5.89 9.66 -3.92
CA LYS A 210 4.58 10.28 -3.67
C LYS A 210 4.34 10.59 -2.21
N VAL A 211 4.77 9.72 -1.30
CA VAL A 211 4.76 10.01 0.15
C VAL A 211 5.60 11.25 0.44
N ASN A 212 6.83 11.32 -0.08
CA ASN A 212 7.75 12.44 0.13
C ASN A 212 7.26 13.76 -0.47
N GLN A 213 6.58 13.73 -1.63
CA GLN A 213 5.98 14.93 -2.24
C GLN A 213 4.94 15.59 -1.34
N ARG A 214 4.13 14.78 -0.64
CA ARG A 214 3.06 15.29 0.22
C ARG A 214 3.52 15.67 1.62
N ALA A 215 4.67 15.15 2.06
CA ALA A 215 5.32 15.49 3.33
C ALA A 215 6.08 16.84 3.31
N GLY A 216 5.81 17.73 2.35
CA GLY A 216 6.39 19.07 2.32
C GLY A 216 7.87 19.14 1.94
N GLY A 217 8.37 18.17 1.16
CA GLY A 217 9.75 18.17 0.64
C GLY A 217 10.80 17.52 1.55
N ILE A 218 10.39 17.02 2.72
CA ILE A 218 11.24 16.21 3.61
C ILE A 218 11.32 14.79 3.02
N GLN A 219 12.40 14.49 2.28
CA GLN A 219 12.64 13.19 1.64
C GLN A 219 13.19 12.16 2.63
N TRP A 220 12.39 11.77 3.62
CA TRP A 220 12.82 10.79 4.63
C TRP A 220 12.25 9.40 4.37
N PHE A 221 11.18 9.29 3.58
CA PHE A 221 10.57 8.00 3.30
C PHE A 221 11.35 7.25 2.24
N VAL A 222 11.97 6.13 2.64
CA VAL A 222 12.90 5.37 1.78
C VAL A 222 12.24 4.14 1.14
N SER A 223 12.79 3.72 0.01
CA SER A 223 12.45 2.48 -0.68
C SER A 223 13.68 1.61 -0.82
N GLN A 224 13.65 0.39 -0.26
CA GLN A 224 14.76 -0.57 -0.32
C GLN A 224 14.28 -2.00 -0.03
N SER A 225 15.15 -3.00 -0.20
CA SER A 225 14.77 -4.37 0.16
C SER A 225 14.65 -4.54 1.69
N ILE A 226 13.81 -5.47 2.13
CA ILE A 226 13.67 -5.77 3.57
C ILE A 226 15.00 -6.26 4.15
N TYR A 227 15.77 -7.05 3.40
CA TYR A 227 17.11 -7.50 3.79
C TYR A 227 18.06 -6.31 4.06
N GLU A 228 18.15 -5.36 3.14
CA GLU A 228 19.03 -4.18 3.29
C GLU A 228 18.62 -3.31 4.48
N MET A 229 17.31 -3.09 4.67
CA MET A 229 16.80 -2.33 5.81
C MET A 229 17.17 -2.97 7.14
N ASN A 230 17.10 -4.29 7.22
CA ASN A 230 17.39 -5.02 8.47
C ASN A 230 18.89 -5.25 8.69
N GLY A 231 19.72 -5.15 7.65
CA GLY A 231 21.15 -5.48 7.70
C GLY A 231 21.47 -6.97 7.93
N GLN A 232 20.44 -7.81 8.09
CA GLN A 232 20.55 -9.24 8.37
C GLN A 232 19.34 -9.99 7.79
N PRO A 233 19.49 -11.29 7.47
CA PRO A 233 18.41 -12.07 6.89
C PRO A 233 17.26 -12.28 7.89
N HIS A 234 16.03 -12.14 7.40
CA HIS A 234 14.80 -12.25 8.18
C HIS A 234 13.87 -13.29 7.55
N CYS A 235 14.03 -14.55 7.94
CA CYS A 235 13.22 -15.67 7.45
C CYS A 235 11.86 -15.77 8.12
N GLY A 236 10.94 -16.50 7.46
CA GLY A 236 9.57 -16.68 7.94
C GLY A 236 8.73 -15.41 7.84
N HIS A 237 9.05 -14.54 6.89
CA HIS A 237 8.43 -13.23 6.72
C HIS A 237 7.14 -13.31 5.86
N SER A 238 6.11 -12.56 6.24
CA SER A 238 4.81 -12.51 5.54
C SER A 238 4.91 -12.08 4.07
N VAL A 239 5.67 -11.01 3.80
CA VAL A 239 5.94 -10.46 2.46
C VAL A 239 6.67 -11.45 1.55
N ASP A 240 7.69 -12.15 2.05
CA ASP A 240 8.39 -13.20 1.30
C ASP A 240 7.43 -14.35 0.96
N TYR A 241 6.64 -14.81 1.95
CA TYR A 241 5.60 -15.82 1.74
C TYR A 241 4.56 -15.39 0.69
N ALA A 242 4.09 -14.13 0.73
CA ALA A 242 3.15 -13.60 -0.25
C ALA A 242 3.75 -13.57 -1.66
N TYR A 243 5.02 -13.20 -1.78
CA TYR A 243 5.71 -13.17 -3.07
C TYR A 243 5.92 -14.57 -3.65
N ASN A 244 6.48 -15.50 -2.87
CA ASN A 244 6.91 -16.81 -3.37
C ASN A 244 5.79 -17.86 -3.42
N LYS A 245 4.99 -17.96 -2.35
CA LYS A 245 3.98 -19.03 -2.20
C LYS A 245 2.62 -18.62 -2.76
N MET A 246 2.29 -17.34 -2.65
CA MET A 246 0.99 -16.80 -3.07
C MET A 246 1.02 -16.17 -4.47
N ASP A 247 2.20 -16.01 -5.07
CA ASP A 247 2.40 -15.41 -6.41
C ASP A 247 1.93 -13.94 -6.48
N ILE A 248 2.06 -13.21 -5.37
CA ILE A 248 1.67 -11.80 -5.29
C ILE A 248 2.92 -10.94 -5.48
N HIS A 249 3.27 -10.64 -6.73
CA HIS A 249 4.50 -9.89 -7.04
C HIS A 249 4.53 -8.43 -6.56
N SER A 250 3.37 -7.86 -6.23
CA SER A 250 3.27 -6.51 -5.61
C SER A 250 3.03 -6.66 -4.11
N SER A 251 3.96 -7.28 -3.41
CA SER A 251 3.96 -7.45 -1.96
C SER A 251 4.94 -6.47 -1.31
N PHE A 252 4.53 -5.77 -0.27
CA PHE A 252 5.35 -4.77 0.40
C PHE A 252 5.23 -4.83 1.92
N GLU A 253 6.29 -4.42 2.62
CA GLU A 253 6.25 -4.06 4.03
C GLU A 253 6.32 -2.54 4.14
N MET A 254 5.32 -1.90 4.75
CA MET A 254 5.33 -0.47 4.96
C MET A 254 5.62 -0.16 6.44
N ARG A 255 6.83 0.34 6.70
CA ARG A 255 7.23 0.79 8.03
C ARG A 255 6.76 2.20 8.28
N ILE A 256 5.82 2.32 9.20
CA ILE A 256 5.23 3.59 9.59
C ILE A 256 5.82 4.05 10.92
N PHE A 257 5.84 5.38 11.06
CA PHE A 257 6.42 6.13 12.16
C PHE A 257 7.94 5.91 12.31
N PRO A 258 8.75 6.98 12.30
CA PRO A 258 10.16 6.84 12.60
C PRO A 258 10.33 6.36 14.05
N GLU A 259 11.34 5.51 14.29
CA GLU A 259 11.66 5.08 15.63
C GLU A 259 12.10 6.30 16.44
N THR A 260 11.40 6.58 17.54
CA THR A 260 11.95 7.48 18.56
C THR A 260 12.78 6.59 19.47
N ASP A 261 14.09 6.52 19.19
CA ASP A 261 15.06 5.73 19.99
C ASP A 261 15.08 6.13 21.48
N ASN A 262 14.43 7.24 21.82
CA ASN A 262 14.28 7.71 23.19
C ASN A 262 12.79 7.86 23.52
N TYR A 263 12.15 6.80 24.03
CA TYR A 263 10.80 6.85 24.65
C TYR A 263 10.70 7.97 25.72
N ILE A 264 11.84 8.29 26.35
CA ILE A 264 11.99 9.43 27.26
C ILE A 264 11.88 10.75 26.48
N MET A 265 12.66 10.94 25.40
CA MET A 265 12.59 12.17 24.61
C MET A 265 11.25 12.32 23.89
N SER A 266 10.58 11.27 23.40
CA SER A 266 9.25 11.43 22.80
C SER A 266 8.16 11.80 23.81
N LYS A 267 8.33 11.48 25.10
CA LYS A 267 7.51 12.03 26.19
C LYS A 267 7.80 13.50 26.50
N PHE A 268 9.02 13.99 26.27
CA PHE A 268 9.45 15.36 26.65
C PHE A 268 9.57 16.34 25.47
N GLN A 269 9.72 15.83 24.25
CA GLN A 269 9.56 16.52 22.97
C GLN A 269 8.29 15.95 22.34
N SER A 270 7.16 16.58 22.65
CA SER A 270 5.99 16.40 21.79
C SER A 270 6.41 16.81 20.38
N LEU A 271 6.32 15.88 19.41
CA LEU A 271 6.38 16.25 18.01
C LEU A 271 5.40 17.43 17.79
N PRO A 272 5.73 18.40 16.92
CA PRO A 272 4.88 19.57 16.71
C PRO A 272 3.41 19.14 16.53
N LYS A 273 2.47 19.83 17.18
CA LYS A 273 1.04 19.50 17.07
C LYS A 273 0.65 19.35 15.60
N GLY A 274 0.12 18.19 15.23
CA GLY A 274 -0.25 17.85 13.85
C GLY A 274 0.79 17.04 13.06
N TYR A 275 1.99 16.82 13.59
CA TYR A 275 3.02 16.00 12.92
C TYR A 275 2.54 14.57 12.65
N ASP A 276 1.84 13.94 13.60
CA ASP A 276 1.26 12.60 13.41
C ASP A 276 0.17 12.59 12.32
N VAL A 277 -0.63 13.65 12.23
CA VAL A 277 -1.68 13.80 11.21
C VAL A 277 -1.04 13.96 9.82
N SER A 278 0.00 14.79 9.72
CA SER A 278 0.79 14.96 8.49
C SER A 278 1.45 13.67 8.04
N LEU A 279 2.03 12.90 8.96
CA LEU A 279 2.60 11.58 8.66
C LEU A 279 1.54 10.59 8.19
N ARG A 280 0.42 10.45 8.90
CA ARG A 280 -0.70 9.57 8.50
C ARG A 280 -1.24 9.96 7.12
N THR A 281 -1.37 11.24 6.84
CA THR A 281 -1.79 11.76 5.52
C THR A 281 -0.76 11.43 4.44
N GLY A 282 0.54 11.57 4.73
CA GLY A 282 1.63 11.20 3.84
C GLY A 282 1.60 9.71 3.51
N TYR A 283 1.50 8.84 4.51
CA TYR A 283 1.40 7.39 4.32
C TYR A 283 0.16 7.00 3.52
N PHE A 284 -0.99 7.61 3.83
CA PHE A 284 -2.22 7.37 3.07
C PHE A 284 -2.09 7.82 1.61
N SER A 285 -1.31 8.87 1.33
CA SER A 285 -0.97 9.24 -0.05
C SER A 285 -0.19 8.15 -0.77
N GLY A 286 0.67 7.41 -0.07
CA GLY A 286 1.33 6.22 -0.59
C GLY A 286 0.33 5.11 -0.93
N ILE A 287 -0.64 4.85 -0.03
CA ILE A 287 -1.73 3.89 -0.29
C ILE A 287 -2.57 4.29 -1.50
N ARG A 288 -2.87 5.59 -1.66
CA ARG A 288 -3.57 6.09 -2.85
C ARG A 288 -2.73 5.91 -4.12
N GLU A 289 -1.42 6.09 -4.05
CA GLU A 289 -0.55 5.83 -5.21
C GLU A 289 -0.56 4.35 -5.59
N ILE A 290 -0.55 3.44 -4.61
CA ILE A 290 -0.66 2.00 -4.89
C ILE A 290 -1.94 1.69 -5.66
N TYR A 291 -3.06 2.28 -5.25
CA TYR A 291 -4.32 2.19 -5.99
C TYR A 291 -4.17 2.71 -7.43
N ASN A 292 -3.59 3.91 -7.63
CA ASN A 292 -3.39 4.50 -8.95
C ASN A 292 -2.52 3.61 -9.87
N LEU A 293 -1.44 3.05 -9.32
CA LEU A 293 -0.55 2.14 -10.05
C LEU A 293 -1.29 0.88 -10.49
N LEU A 294 -2.15 0.32 -9.63
CA LEU A 294 -2.97 -0.83 -9.98
C LEU A 294 -4.01 -0.48 -11.03
N GLU A 295 -4.75 0.61 -10.86
CA GLU A 295 -5.78 1.07 -11.80
C GLU A 295 -5.23 1.32 -13.20
N SER A 296 -4.04 1.92 -13.30
CA SER A 296 -3.37 2.16 -14.60
C SER A 296 -3.06 0.86 -15.36
N LEU A 297 -2.71 -0.21 -14.65
CA LEU A 297 -2.45 -1.54 -15.24
C LEU A 297 -3.75 -2.17 -15.75
N PHE A 298 -4.88 -1.96 -15.06
CA PHE A 298 -6.17 -2.47 -15.49
C PHE A 298 -6.69 -1.77 -16.74
N HIS A 299 -6.60 -0.44 -16.82
CA HIS A 299 -6.99 0.29 -18.03
C HIS A 299 -6.15 -0.06 -19.26
N PHE A 300 -4.86 -0.38 -19.08
CA PHE A 300 -4.03 -0.87 -20.19
C PHE A 300 -4.45 -2.28 -20.67
N SER A 301 -4.90 -3.15 -19.77
CA SER A 301 -5.35 -4.50 -20.13
C SER A 301 -6.70 -4.52 -20.87
N VAL A 302 -7.62 -3.61 -20.50
CA VAL A 302 -8.94 -3.47 -21.15
C VAL A 302 -8.86 -2.59 -22.40
N GLY A 303 -7.91 -1.65 -22.44
CA GLY A 303 -7.65 -0.76 -23.58
C GLY A 303 -7.13 -1.47 -24.84
N CYS A 304 -6.69 -2.73 -24.74
CA CYS A 304 -6.23 -3.49 -25.90
C CYS A 304 -7.37 -4.06 -26.77
N TRP A 305 -8.64 -3.99 -26.32
CA TRP A 305 -9.80 -4.40 -27.12
C TRP A 305 -10.69 -3.22 -27.58
N SER A 306 -10.56 -2.03 -26.99
CA SER A 306 -11.32 -0.83 -27.41
C SER A 306 -10.50 0.25 -28.14
N CYS A 307 -9.16 0.17 -28.18
CA CYS A 307 -8.36 1.12 -28.95
C CYS A 307 -8.44 0.94 -30.48
N ALA A 308 -9.13 -0.09 -30.99
CA ALA A 308 -9.39 -0.25 -32.42
C ALA A 308 -10.60 0.56 -32.94
N VAL A 309 -11.41 1.17 -32.06
CA VAL A 309 -12.66 1.87 -32.47
C VAL A 309 -12.60 3.39 -32.23
N LEU A 310 -11.66 3.90 -31.43
CA LEU A 310 -11.60 5.32 -31.06
C LEU A 310 -10.69 6.21 -31.93
N VAL A 311 -10.38 5.79 -33.16
CA VAL A 311 -9.70 6.65 -34.16
C VAL A 311 -10.66 7.19 -35.24
N ALA A 312 -11.94 6.80 -35.24
CA ALA A 312 -12.87 7.17 -36.32
C ALA A 312 -13.96 8.22 -35.98
N GLU A 313 -14.08 8.72 -34.75
CA GLU A 313 -15.13 9.69 -34.37
C GLU A 313 -14.61 11.03 -33.84
N ARG A 314 -13.59 11.59 -34.51
CA ARG A 314 -13.30 13.03 -34.48
C ARG A 314 -13.44 13.63 -35.89
N ALA A 315 -14.61 13.45 -36.48
CA ALA A 315 -14.98 14.13 -37.72
C ALA A 315 -16.49 14.36 -37.83
N CYS A 316 -17.15 14.87 -36.78
CA CYS A 316 -18.51 15.40 -36.94
C CYS A 316 -18.89 16.39 -35.83
N ALA A 317 -18.26 17.57 -35.82
CA ALA A 317 -18.78 18.73 -35.08
C ALA A 317 -18.23 20.02 -35.67
N ARG A 318 -18.72 20.40 -36.86
CA ARG A 318 -18.80 21.78 -37.36
C ARG A 318 -19.57 21.79 -38.67
N GLY A 319 -20.89 21.89 -38.57
CA GLY A 319 -21.76 22.07 -39.73
C GLY A 319 -23.11 22.61 -39.30
N GLY A 320 -23.32 23.92 -39.51
CA GLY A 320 -24.66 24.49 -39.59
C GLY A 320 -24.86 25.85 -38.93
N ALA A 321 -24.55 26.94 -39.64
CA ALA A 321 -25.40 28.14 -39.69
C ALA A 321 -25.00 29.11 -40.82
N ARG A 322 -25.79 29.07 -41.89
CA ARG A 322 -26.27 30.17 -42.76
C ARG A 322 -25.29 31.31 -43.16
N GLY A 323 -24.87 31.23 -44.43
CA GLY A 323 -25.26 32.19 -45.48
C GLY A 323 -24.79 33.64 -45.38
N ARG A 324 -23.83 34.02 -46.25
CA ARG A 324 -23.90 35.23 -47.08
C ARG A 324 -22.89 35.16 -48.23
N THR A 325 -23.34 35.67 -49.34
CA THR A 325 -22.76 35.80 -50.68
C THR A 325 -21.42 36.54 -50.75
N ALA A 326 -20.51 36.10 -51.64
CA ALA A 326 -20.03 36.84 -52.82
C ALA A 326 -18.54 36.60 -53.16
N ARG A 327 -18.33 36.11 -54.40
CA ARG A 327 -17.34 36.49 -55.43
C ARG A 327 -15.83 36.46 -55.14
N TYR A 328 -15.16 35.62 -55.95
CA TYR A 328 -14.02 35.92 -56.85
C TYR A 328 -12.86 36.79 -56.33
N HIS A 329 -11.64 36.23 -56.23
CA HIS A 329 -10.65 36.25 -57.32
C HIS A 329 -9.32 35.63 -56.86
N SER A 330 -8.76 34.79 -57.74
CA SER A 330 -7.34 34.41 -57.79
C SER A 330 -6.46 35.59 -58.21
N VAL A 331 -5.30 35.81 -57.59
CA VAL A 331 -4.09 36.28 -58.29
C VAL A 331 -2.83 35.75 -57.59
N VAL A 332 -1.93 35.27 -58.45
CA VAL A 332 -0.56 34.78 -58.28
C VAL A 332 0.44 35.94 -58.39
N SER A 333 1.49 35.96 -57.57
CA SER A 333 2.90 36.30 -57.94
C SER A 333 3.76 36.36 -56.67
N ARG A 334 4.82 35.57 -56.47
CA ARG A 334 6.15 35.51 -57.11
C ARG A 334 7.02 36.77 -56.94
N GLY A 335 8.23 36.54 -56.44
CA GLY A 335 9.40 37.43 -56.46
C GLY A 335 9.81 37.83 -55.03
N GLY A 336 11.00 37.54 -54.51
CA GLY A 336 12.29 37.23 -55.12
C GLY A 336 13.33 38.25 -54.64
N GLY A 337 14.53 37.77 -54.28
CA GLY A 337 15.73 38.57 -53.94
C GLY A 337 15.89 38.81 -52.44
N ASP A 338 16.89 38.21 -51.77
CA ASP A 338 18.33 38.58 -51.77
C ASP A 338 18.55 40.02 -51.29
N ALA A 339 19.52 40.38 -50.47
CA ALA A 339 20.57 39.74 -49.68
C ALA A 339 21.28 40.90 -48.95
N SER A 340 22.06 40.60 -47.89
CA SER A 340 23.12 41.47 -47.32
C SER A 340 22.64 42.71 -46.53
N SER A 341 23.27 43.23 -45.48
CA SER A 341 24.54 42.98 -44.79
C SER A 341 24.56 43.78 -43.47
N ALA A 342 25.55 43.46 -42.63
CA ALA A 342 26.30 44.37 -41.75
C ALA A 342 25.81 44.66 -40.32
N ASN A 343 26.61 44.12 -39.38
CA ASN A 343 27.31 44.78 -38.26
C ASN A 343 26.56 45.63 -37.22
N SER A 344 26.80 45.27 -35.95
CA SER A 344 27.29 46.11 -34.82
C SER A 344 26.82 45.46 -33.49
N SER A 345 27.68 44.75 -32.77
CA SER A 345 28.60 45.21 -31.70
C SER A 345 27.95 45.35 -30.31
N GLU A 346 28.48 44.53 -29.39
CA GLU A 346 28.86 44.82 -27.98
C GLU A 346 27.86 45.44 -26.99
N HIS A 347 27.61 44.72 -25.88
CA HIS A 347 28.13 45.00 -24.53
C HIS A 347 27.43 44.05 -23.51
N LEU A 348 28.14 43.11 -22.88
CA LEU A 348 28.93 43.22 -21.64
C LEU A 348 28.11 43.46 -20.36
N LEU A 349 28.02 42.38 -19.57
CA LEU A 349 28.26 42.27 -18.13
C LEU A 349 27.76 43.39 -17.20
N SER A 350 26.80 43.02 -16.34
CA SER A 350 26.91 43.13 -14.89
C SER A 350 26.05 42.06 -14.23
#